data_AF-A8MD60-F1
#
_entry.id   AF-A8MD60-F1
#
_cell.length_a   1.000
_cell.length_b   1.000
_cell.length_c   1.000
_cell.angle_alpha   90.00
_cell.angle_beta   90.00
_cell.angle_gamma   90.00
#
_symmetry.space_group_name_H-M   'P 1'
#
loop_
_entity.id
_entity.type
_entity.pdbx_description
1 polymer ?
#
loop_
_entity_poly.entity_id
_entity_poly.type
_entity_poly.pdbx_seq_one_letter_code
_entity_poly.pdbx_strand_id
1 'polypeptide(L)'
;MNEEYCKALYKAAEASICLMEHSHGLRLYREYLLRCPEIPGAWHGLAICLEAVGDRKEALKAYEKALELNLRRNDAVSLLWGGWCAFKLGRHELAYRLFKESIEKNPNYAYTWHSLAVAAFKLGKREEGEAAMAKYRALIKERPYERRECEGISMLMDSLESLKKISSVDQGIIQVVEDLLMKSITKHKGKCTQLSNYYVNLSEGK
;
A
#
# COMPACT_ATOMS: atom_id res chain seq x y z
N MET A 1 21.83 -7.45 -7.48
CA MET A 1 20.91 -7.63 -8.63
C MET A 1 19.46 -7.85 -8.20
N ASN A 2 19.13 -8.80 -7.32
CA ASN A 2 17.72 -9.04 -6.93
C ASN A 2 17.14 -7.95 -6.01
N GLU A 3 17.94 -7.34 -5.13
CA GLU A 3 17.44 -6.38 -4.14
C GLU A 3 16.99 -5.05 -4.76
N GLU A 4 17.80 -4.43 -5.62
CA GLU A 4 17.43 -3.17 -6.31
C GLU A 4 16.23 -3.36 -7.23
N TYR A 5 16.17 -4.49 -7.93
CA TYR A 5 15.01 -4.82 -8.77
C TYR A 5 13.74 -4.96 -7.93
N CYS A 6 13.79 -5.71 -6.83
CA CYS A 6 12.66 -5.82 -5.91
C CYS A 6 12.27 -4.45 -5.32
N LYS A 7 13.22 -3.60 -4.91
CA LYS A 7 12.92 -2.25 -4.42
C LYS A 7 12.17 -1.41 -5.45
N ALA A 8 12.65 -1.40 -6.70
CA ALA A 8 12.02 -0.66 -7.78
C ALA A 8 10.61 -1.21 -8.10
N LEU A 9 10.46 -2.53 -8.21
CA LEU A 9 9.18 -3.19 -8.42
C LEU A 9 8.16 -2.91 -7.31
N TYR A 10 8.59 -3.02 -6.05
CA TYR A 10 7.72 -2.75 -4.90
C TYR A 10 7.24 -1.31 -4.92
N LYS A 11 8.14 -0.35 -5.19
CA LYS A 11 7.80 1.07 -5.33
C LYS A 11 6.77 1.29 -6.44
N ALA A 12 6.93 0.69 -7.63
CA ALA A 12 5.93 0.80 -8.68
C ALA A 12 4.58 0.14 -8.29
N ALA A 13 4.63 -1.01 -7.62
CA ALA A 13 3.44 -1.70 -7.16
C ALA A 13 2.67 -0.89 -6.11
N GLU A 14 3.34 -0.28 -5.14
CA GLU A 14 2.71 0.63 -4.17
C GLU A 14 2.15 1.88 -4.84
N ALA A 15 2.84 2.44 -5.83
CA ALA A 15 2.34 3.58 -6.59
C ALA A 15 1.00 3.27 -7.27
N SER A 16 0.82 2.04 -7.77
CA SER A 16 -0.47 1.62 -8.35
C SER A 16 -1.62 1.67 -7.35
N ILE A 17 -1.36 1.44 -6.05
CA ILE A 17 -2.36 1.57 -4.98
C ILE A 17 -2.68 3.05 -4.75
N CYS A 18 -1.66 3.91 -4.71
CA CYS A 18 -1.85 5.37 -4.60
C CYS A 18 -2.67 5.95 -5.75
N LEU A 19 -2.57 5.36 -6.94
CA LEU A 19 -3.24 5.79 -8.16
C LEU A 19 -4.58 5.07 -8.41
N MET A 20 -4.93 4.10 -7.55
CA MET A 20 -6.10 3.23 -7.70
C MET A 20 -6.11 2.44 -9.02
N GLU A 21 -4.93 2.14 -9.56
CA GLU A 21 -4.72 1.42 -10.82
C GLU A 21 -4.46 -0.06 -10.55
N HIS A 22 -5.47 -0.71 -9.97
CA HIS A 22 -5.36 -2.05 -9.38
C HIS A 22 -4.96 -3.15 -10.36
N SER A 23 -5.31 -3.05 -11.64
CA SER A 23 -4.90 -4.01 -12.67
C SER A 23 -3.39 -3.98 -12.94
N HIS A 24 -2.77 -2.79 -12.95
CA HIS A 24 -1.31 -2.66 -13.05
C HIS A 24 -0.65 -3.18 -11.77
N GLY A 25 -1.21 -2.83 -10.61
CA GLY A 25 -0.76 -3.32 -9.31
C GLY A 25 -0.76 -4.85 -9.21
N LEU A 26 -1.80 -5.51 -9.73
CA LEU A 26 -1.87 -6.97 -9.76
C LEU A 26 -0.68 -7.58 -10.49
N ARG A 27 -0.34 -7.04 -11.67
CA ARG A 27 0.80 -7.52 -12.46
C ARG A 27 2.13 -7.26 -11.75
N LEU A 28 2.31 -6.06 -11.20
CA LEU A 28 3.54 -5.65 -10.52
C LEU A 28 3.76 -6.40 -9.21
N TYR A 29 2.74 -6.59 -8.37
CA TYR A 29 2.85 -7.36 -7.13
C TYR A 29 3.10 -8.85 -7.41
N ARG A 30 2.48 -9.44 -8.43
CA ARG A 30 2.77 -10.83 -8.81
C ARG A 30 4.22 -10.99 -9.23
N GLU A 31 4.72 -10.11 -10.08
CA GLU A 31 6.12 -10.12 -10.52
C GLU A 31 7.09 -9.94 -9.34
N TYR A 32 6.77 -9.02 -8.43
CA TYR A 32 7.54 -8.81 -7.21
C TYR A 32 7.59 -10.08 -6.33
N LEU A 33 6.43 -10.71 -6.09
CA LEU A 33 6.31 -11.85 -5.20
C LEU A 33 6.97 -13.13 -5.73
N LEU A 34 7.19 -13.24 -7.06
CA LEU A 34 8.01 -14.32 -7.63
C LEU A 34 9.47 -14.27 -7.14
N ARG A 35 9.95 -13.10 -6.71
CA ARG A 35 11.37 -12.86 -6.35
C ARG A 35 11.57 -12.51 -4.88
N CYS A 36 10.61 -11.82 -4.29
CA CYS A 36 10.68 -11.29 -2.93
C CYS A 36 9.39 -11.64 -2.14
N PRO A 37 9.13 -12.94 -1.85
CA PRO A 37 7.85 -13.38 -1.29
C PRO A 37 7.69 -13.10 0.21
N GLU A 38 8.74 -12.71 0.94
CA GLU A 38 8.70 -12.59 2.41
C GLU A 38 8.34 -11.17 2.90
N ILE A 39 7.89 -10.27 2.02
CA ILE A 39 7.45 -8.93 2.41
C ILE A 39 5.92 -8.92 2.63
N PRO A 40 5.44 -8.74 3.89
CA PRO A 40 4.01 -8.75 4.18
C PRO A 40 3.23 -7.67 3.42
N GLY A 41 3.83 -6.49 3.25
CA GLY A 41 3.24 -5.37 2.52
C GLY A 41 2.90 -5.70 1.07
N ALA A 42 3.71 -6.53 0.41
CA ALA A 42 3.47 -6.95 -0.98
C ALA A 42 2.27 -7.89 -1.10
N TRP A 43 2.11 -8.84 -0.17
CA TRP A 43 0.92 -9.68 -0.11
C TRP A 43 -0.34 -8.88 0.23
N HIS A 44 -0.24 -7.90 1.13
CA HIS A 44 -1.33 -7.00 1.45
C HIS A 44 -1.75 -6.13 0.24
N GLY A 45 -0.78 -5.57 -0.49
CA GLY A 45 -1.01 -4.82 -1.73
C GLY A 45 -1.62 -5.68 -2.82
N LEU A 46 -1.13 -6.91 -3.01
CA LEU A 46 -1.72 -7.90 -3.91
C LEU A 46 -3.19 -8.18 -3.54
N ALA A 47 -3.48 -8.37 -2.25
CA ALA A 47 -4.83 -8.63 -1.78
C ALA A 47 -5.79 -7.47 -2.07
N ILE A 48 -5.35 -6.22 -1.88
CA ILE A 48 -6.13 -5.03 -2.24
C ILE A 48 -6.42 -5.01 -3.75
N CYS A 49 -5.41 -5.28 -4.58
CA CYS A 49 -5.60 -5.34 -6.03
C CYS A 49 -6.60 -6.44 -6.43
N LEU A 50 -6.48 -7.64 -5.86
CA LEU A 50 -7.37 -8.77 -6.11
C LEU A 50 -8.82 -8.47 -5.69
N GLU A 51 -9.02 -7.86 -4.52
CA GLU A 51 -10.32 -7.43 -4.04
C GLU A 51 -10.95 -6.42 -5.00
N ALA A 52 -10.18 -5.42 -5.44
CA ALA A 52 -10.66 -4.37 -6.34
C ALA A 52 -11.03 -4.89 -7.75
N VAL A 53 -10.35 -5.93 -8.25
CA VAL A 53 -10.71 -6.57 -9.54
C VAL A 53 -11.77 -7.67 -9.39
N GLY A 54 -12.26 -7.92 -8.17
CA GLY A 54 -13.35 -8.85 -7.89
C GLY A 54 -12.93 -10.30 -7.60
N ASP A 55 -11.63 -10.62 -7.61
CA ASP A 55 -11.14 -11.95 -7.25
C ASP A 55 -11.03 -12.10 -5.73
N ARG A 56 -12.19 -12.18 -5.08
CA ARG A 56 -12.29 -12.26 -3.62
C ARG A 56 -11.59 -13.49 -3.05
N LYS A 57 -11.59 -14.61 -3.77
CA LYS A 57 -11.02 -15.87 -3.27
C LYS A 57 -9.51 -15.76 -3.14
N GLU A 58 -8.83 -15.30 -4.18
CA GLU A 58 -7.38 -15.11 -4.11
C GLU A 58 -6.99 -13.94 -3.21
N ALA A 59 -7.82 -12.90 -3.12
CA ALA A 59 -7.61 -11.79 -2.18
C ALA A 59 -7.52 -12.29 -0.73
N LEU A 60 -8.43 -13.18 -0.31
CA LEU A 60 -8.41 -13.74 1.04
C LEU A 60 -7.13 -14.54 1.30
N LYS A 61 -6.67 -15.36 0.34
CA LYS A 61 -5.39 -16.09 0.49
C LYS A 61 -4.19 -15.14 0.62
N ALA A 62 -4.18 -14.06 -0.15
CA ALA A 62 -3.12 -13.05 -0.07
C ALA A 62 -3.15 -12.32 1.29
N TYR A 63 -4.33 -11.99 1.83
CA TYR A 63 -4.45 -11.46 3.20
C TYR A 63 -4.01 -12.46 4.27
N GLU A 64 -4.29 -13.76 4.12
CA GLU A 64 -3.79 -14.79 5.04
C GLU A 64 -2.27 -14.84 5.05
N LYS A 65 -1.64 -14.79 3.87
CA LYS A 65 -0.19 -14.79 3.77
C LYS A 65 0.43 -13.52 4.36
N ALA A 66 -0.17 -12.36 4.10
CA ALA A 66 0.25 -11.10 4.71
C ALA A 66 0.13 -11.14 6.25
N LEU A 67 -0.95 -11.71 6.78
CA LEU A 67 -1.15 -11.88 8.22
C LEU A 67 -0.05 -12.78 8.82
N GLU A 68 0.20 -13.95 8.24
CA GLU A 68 1.24 -14.88 8.69
C GLU A 68 2.60 -14.19 8.79
N LEU A 69 3.02 -13.47 7.75
CA LEU A 69 4.31 -12.79 7.70
C LEU A 69 4.39 -11.62 8.69
N ASN A 70 3.30 -10.87 8.89
CA ASN A 70 3.25 -9.79 9.88
C ASN A 70 3.41 -10.33 11.31
N LEU A 71 2.74 -11.43 11.64
CA LEU A 71 2.81 -12.03 12.98
C LEU A 71 4.21 -12.56 13.32
N ARG A 72 4.99 -12.98 12.31
CA ARG A 72 6.41 -13.36 12.50
C ARG A 72 7.30 -12.21 12.95
N ARG A 73 7.00 -10.98 12.52
CA ARG A 73 7.82 -9.79 12.79
C ARG A 73 7.54 -9.20 14.18
N ASN A 74 6.29 -9.24 14.63
CA ASN A 74 5.86 -8.86 15.98
C ASN A 74 6.35 -7.48 16.49
N ASP A 75 6.56 -6.53 15.58
CA ASP A 75 6.77 -5.12 15.90
C ASP A 75 5.44 -4.34 15.83
N ALA A 76 5.42 -3.10 16.33
CA ALA A 76 4.21 -2.29 16.40
C ALA A 76 3.53 -2.11 15.04
N VAL A 77 4.31 -1.88 13.98
CA VAL A 77 3.80 -1.63 12.63
C VAL A 77 3.30 -2.93 12.01
N SER A 78 4.05 -4.03 12.16
CA SER A 78 3.60 -5.33 11.66
C SER A 78 2.33 -5.83 12.36
N LEU A 79 2.17 -5.60 13.67
CA LEU A 79 0.93 -5.94 14.38
C LEU A 79 -0.27 -5.11 13.88
N LEU A 80 -0.07 -3.83 13.56
CA LEU A 80 -1.10 -3.01 12.93
C LEU A 80 -1.51 -3.58 11.56
N TRP A 81 -0.55 -3.87 10.69
CA TRP A 81 -0.87 -4.40 9.36
C TRP A 81 -1.44 -5.82 9.41
N GLY A 82 -0.97 -6.65 10.34
CA GLY A 82 -1.58 -7.93 10.67
C GLY A 82 -3.03 -7.77 11.12
N GLY A 83 -3.32 -6.78 11.97
CA GLY A 83 -4.68 -6.44 12.39
C GLY A 83 -5.59 -6.06 11.21
N TRP A 84 -5.10 -5.28 10.26
CA TRP A 84 -5.85 -4.96 9.04
C TRP A 84 -6.11 -6.19 8.15
N CYS A 85 -5.12 -7.08 8.00
CA CYS A 85 -5.30 -8.34 7.29
C CYS A 85 -6.36 -9.22 7.99
N ALA A 86 -6.28 -9.35 9.31
CA ALA A 86 -7.27 -10.08 10.11
C ALA A 86 -8.68 -9.47 9.96
N PHE A 87 -8.79 -8.13 9.94
CA PHE A 87 -10.06 -7.44 9.74
C PHE A 87 -10.66 -7.74 8.37
N LYS A 88 -9.84 -7.70 7.31
CA LYS A 88 -10.23 -8.05 5.93
C LYS A 88 -10.67 -9.51 5.78
N LEU A 89 -10.07 -10.40 6.57
CA LEU A 89 -10.46 -11.81 6.66
C LEU A 89 -11.73 -12.05 7.49
N GLY A 90 -12.35 -11.00 8.05
CA GLY A 90 -13.52 -11.12 8.93
C GLY A 90 -13.20 -11.59 10.35
N ARG A 91 -11.92 -11.71 10.70
CA ARG A 91 -11.43 -12.13 12.03
C ARG A 91 -11.35 -10.91 12.95
N HIS A 92 -12.50 -10.30 13.25
CA HIS A 92 -12.60 -8.99 13.90
C HIS A 92 -12.03 -8.98 15.33
N GLU A 93 -12.21 -10.06 16.09
CA GLU A 93 -11.65 -10.22 17.45
C GLU A 93 -10.12 -10.28 17.41
N LEU A 94 -9.55 -10.99 16.44
CA LEU A 94 -8.11 -11.03 16.23
C LEU A 94 -7.58 -9.65 15.85
N ALA A 95 -8.24 -8.97 14.91
CA ALA A 95 -7.86 -7.61 14.51
C ALA A 95 -7.83 -6.65 15.70
N TYR A 96 -8.89 -6.66 16.52
CA TYR A 96 -8.99 -5.86 17.73
C TYR A 96 -7.84 -6.15 18.70
N ARG A 97 -7.49 -7.42 18.95
CA ARG A 97 -6.34 -7.78 19.81
C ARG A 97 -5.01 -7.28 19.23
N LEU A 98 -4.76 -7.51 17.95
CA LEU A 98 -3.52 -7.08 17.29
C LEU A 98 -3.36 -5.55 17.31
N PHE A 99 -4.44 -4.78 17.18
CA PHE A 99 -4.39 -3.33 17.33
C PHE A 99 -4.04 -2.90 18.75
N LYS A 100 -4.56 -3.59 19.78
CA LYS A 100 -4.15 -3.33 21.17
C LYS A 100 -2.67 -3.64 21.41
N GLU A 101 -2.20 -4.80 20.96
CA GLU A 101 -0.79 -5.19 21.08
C GLU A 101 0.14 -4.21 20.33
N SER A 102 -0.30 -3.69 19.17
CA SER A 102 0.40 -2.63 18.44
C SER A 102 0.49 -1.32 19.25
N ILE A 103 -0.60 -0.91 19.91
CA ILE A 103 -0.64 0.26 20.81
C ILE A 103 0.28 0.08 22.01
N GLU A 104 0.32 -1.11 22.61
CA GLU A 104 1.22 -1.41 23.73
C GLU A 104 2.68 -1.21 23.34
N LYS A 105 3.05 -1.54 22.10
CA LYS A 105 4.41 -1.33 21.58
C LYS A 105 4.66 0.12 21.13
N ASN A 106 3.67 0.80 20.58
CA ASN A 106 3.79 2.20 20.17
C ASN A 106 2.48 2.97 20.41
N PRO A 107 2.31 3.59 21.59
CA PRO A 107 1.07 4.28 21.93
C PRO A 107 0.90 5.63 21.20
N ASN A 108 1.95 6.14 20.56
CA ASN A 108 1.91 7.45 19.90
C ASN A 108 1.59 7.35 18.40
N TYR A 109 1.46 6.13 17.86
CA TYR A 109 1.06 5.97 16.45
C TYR A 109 -0.46 6.12 16.31
N ALA A 110 -0.89 7.34 15.99
CA ALA A 110 -2.30 7.73 15.93
C ALA A 110 -3.18 6.74 15.13
N TYR A 111 -2.69 6.27 13.99
CA TYR A 111 -3.44 5.38 13.11
C TYR A 111 -3.81 4.03 13.74
N THR A 112 -3.04 3.52 14.70
CA THR A 112 -3.43 2.30 15.41
C THR A 112 -4.65 2.54 16.29
N TRP A 113 -4.79 3.70 16.92
CA TRP A 113 -5.98 4.06 17.70
C TRP A 113 -7.23 4.17 16.83
N HIS A 114 -7.11 4.78 15.64
CA HIS A 114 -8.21 4.77 14.68
C HIS A 114 -8.60 3.34 14.27
N SER A 115 -7.61 2.49 14.01
CA SER A 115 -7.83 1.09 13.62
C SER A 115 -8.48 0.27 14.75
N LEU A 116 -8.05 0.49 16.00
CA LEU A 116 -8.69 -0.09 17.18
C LEU A 116 -10.16 0.32 17.27
N ALA A 117 -10.47 1.61 17.07
CA ALA A 117 -11.84 2.09 17.10
C ALA A 117 -12.72 1.41 16.06
N VAL A 118 -12.25 1.30 14.82
CA VAL A 118 -12.95 0.60 13.73
C VAL A 118 -13.27 -0.85 14.13
N ALA A 119 -12.31 -1.58 14.70
CA ALA A 119 -12.54 -2.94 15.16
C ALA A 119 -13.49 -3.00 16.37
N ALA A 120 -13.37 -2.09 17.34
CA ALA A 120 -14.26 -2.05 18.50
C ALA A 120 -15.72 -1.81 18.10
N PHE A 121 -15.97 -0.85 17.20
CA PHE A 121 -17.32 -0.61 16.67
C PHE A 121 -17.88 -1.82 15.92
N LYS A 122 -17.04 -2.51 15.14
CA LYS A 122 -17.44 -3.73 14.43
C LYS A 122 -17.86 -4.85 15.39
N LEU A 123 -17.26 -4.89 16.59
CA LEU A 123 -17.57 -5.84 17.66
C LEU A 123 -18.66 -5.35 18.64
N GLY A 124 -19.27 -4.19 18.39
CA GLY A 124 -20.28 -3.59 19.30
C GLY A 124 -19.70 -2.97 20.58
N LYS A 125 -18.37 -2.88 20.72
CA LYS A 125 -17.67 -2.28 21.87
C LYS A 125 -17.64 -0.75 21.75
N ARG A 126 -18.81 -0.14 21.87
CA ARG A 126 -19.01 1.28 21.53
C ARG A 126 -18.16 2.23 22.39
N GLU A 127 -18.16 2.06 23.71
CA GLU A 127 -17.41 2.93 24.63
C GLU A 127 -15.90 2.89 24.35
N GLU A 128 -15.35 1.69 24.15
CA GLU A 128 -13.94 1.52 23.82
C GLU A 128 -13.59 2.14 22.47
N GLY A 129 -14.47 2.01 21.47
CA GLY A 129 -14.29 2.64 20.17
C GLY A 129 -14.30 4.18 20.26
N GLU A 130 -15.20 4.76 21.04
CA GLU A 130 -15.26 6.21 21.28
C GLU A 130 -14.01 6.72 22.01
N ALA A 131 -13.51 5.97 23.01
CA ALA A 131 -12.27 6.27 23.71
C ALA A 131 -11.05 6.22 22.78
N ALA A 132 -10.96 5.20 21.94
CA ALA A 132 -9.89 5.07 20.95
C ALA A 132 -9.94 6.21 19.91
N MET A 133 -11.12 6.62 19.46
CA MET A 133 -11.29 7.79 18.58
C MET A 133 -10.85 9.09 19.27
N ALA A 134 -11.13 9.26 20.55
CA ALA A 134 -10.67 10.43 21.30
C ALA A 134 -9.13 10.47 21.36
N LYS A 135 -8.48 9.33 21.59
CA LYS A 135 -7.01 9.23 21.53
C LYS A 135 -6.46 9.52 20.13
N TYR A 136 -7.05 8.95 19.08
CA TYR A 136 -6.68 9.25 17.69
C TYR A 136 -6.74 10.76 17.41
N ARG A 137 -7.85 11.43 17.76
CA ARG A 137 -8.04 12.87 17.55
C ARG A 137 -7.03 13.72 18.32
N ALA A 138 -6.62 13.30 19.51
CA ALA A 138 -5.62 14.01 20.31
C ALA A 138 -4.19 13.91 19.72
N LEU A 139 -3.91 12.85 18.95
CA LEU A 139 -2.58 12.59 18.39
C LEU A 139 -2.40 13.16 16.97
N ILE A 140 -3.47 13.33 16.18
CA ILE A 140 -3.37 13.92 14.84
C ILE A 140 -3.23 15.46 14.94
N LYS A 141 -2.18 16.01 14.33
CA LYS A 141 -1.94 17.47 14.25
C LYS A 141 -2.31 18.06 12.89
N GLU A 142 -2.24 17.25 11.82
CA GLU A 142 -2.63 17.61 10.46
C GLU A 142 -3.35 16.42 9.82
N ARG A 143 -4.18 16.66 8.81
CA ARG A 143 -4.78 15.60 7.98
C ARG A 143 -3.80 15.23 6.87
N PRO A 144 -3.16 14.06 6.87
CA PRO A 144 -2.40 13.61 5.72
C PRO A 144 -3.38 13.30 4.58
N TYR A 145 -2.89 13.13 3.34
CA TYR A 145 -3.61 12.69 2.13
C TYR A 145 -3.95 13.71 1.05
N GLU A 146 -3.55 14.99 1.14
CA GLU A 146 -4.00 15.95 0.11
C GLU A 146 -3.38 15.74 -1.29
N ARG A 147 -2.36 14.88 -1.46
CA ARG A 147 -1.75 14.59 -2.78
C ARG A 147 -1.21 13.16 -2.98
N ARG A 148 -1.94 12.14 -2.55
CA ARG A 148 -1.49 10.73 -2.67
C ARG A 148 -1.22 10.30 -4.11
N GLU A 149 -1.97 10.83 -5.07
CA GLU A 149 -1.79 10.53 -6.49
C GLU A 149 -0.49 11.14 -7.04
N CYS A 150 -0.11 12.34 -6.58
CA CYS A 150 1.17 12.95 -6.99
C CYS A 150 2.36 12.18 -6.42
N GLU A 151 2.26 11.69 -5.18
CA GLU A 151 3.24 10.77 -4.61
C GLU A 151 3.36 9.50 -5.45
N GLY A 152 2.22 8.90 -5.84
CA GLY A 152 2.20 7.74 -6.74
C GLY A 152 2.91 8.00 -8.08
N ILE A 153 2.67 9.16 -8.72
CA ILE A 153 3.37 9.49 -9.97
C ILE A 153 4.88 9.64 -9.74
N SER A 154 5.30 10.31 -8.67
CA SER A 154 6.73 10.44 -8.32
C SER A 154 7.38 9.07 -8.08
N MET A 155 6.69 8.17 -7.38
CA MET A 155 7.15 6.81 -7.14
C MET A 155 7.34 6.02 -8.44
N LEU A 156 6.44 6.20 -9.42
CA LEU A 156 6.57 5.57 -10.74
C LEU A 156 7.77 6.10 -11.52
N MET A 157 8.03 7.41 -11.48
CA MET A 157 9.17 8.01 -12.16
C MET A 157 10.49 7.48 -11.60
N ASP A 158 10.64 7.49 -10.27
CA ASP A 158 11.81 6.92 -9.58
C ASP A 158 12.01 5.43 -9.92
N SER A 159 10.90 4.67 -9.91
CA SER A 159 10.93 3.24 -10.19
C SER A 159 11.36 3.00 -11.64
N LEU A 160 10.78 3.72 -12.60
CA LEU A 160 11.11 3.59 -14.01
C LEU A 160 12.58 3.92 -14.29
N GLU A 161 13.10 4.99 -13.70
CA GLU A 161 14.52 5.34 -13.81
C GLU A 161 15.41 4.22 -13.27
N SER A 162 15.05 3.66 -12.11
CA SER A 162 15.79 2.56 -11.49
C SER A 162 15.74 1.29 -12.34
N LEU A 163 14.57 0.93 -12.88
CA LEU A 163 14.37 -0.25 -13.72
C LEU A 163 15.17 -0.17 -15.03
N LYS A 164 15.20 1.01 -15.68
CA LYS A 164 15.97 1.22 -16.92
C LYS A 164 17.48 1.06 -16.75
N LYS A 165 18.01 1.24 -15.54
CA LYS A 165 19.43 1.05 -15.23
C LYS A 165 19.80 -0.42 -15.03
N ILE A 166 18.83 -1.31 -14.82
CA ILE A 166 19.05 -2.73 -14.55
C ILE A 166 18.95 -3.49 -15.88
N SER A 167 20.08 -4.05 -16.34
CA SER A 167 20.20 -4.70 -17.66
C SER A 167 19.36 -5.98 -17.83
N SER A 168 18.93 -6.62 -16.73
CA SER A 168 18.22 -7.90 -16.72
C SER A 168 16.72 -7.80 -16.44
N VAL A 169 16.15 -6.60 -16.44
CA VAL A 169 14.70 -6.40 -16.24
C VAL A 169 13.93 -6.85 -17.48
N ASP A 170 12.82 -7.55 -17.25
CA ASP A 170 11.86 -7.88 -18.30
C ASP A 170 11.29 -6.58 -18.91
N GLN A 171 11.48 -6.40 -20.23
CA GLN A 171 10.97 -5.23 -20.95
C GLN A 171 9.44 -5.09 -20.84
N GLY A 172 8.71 -6.19 -20.68
CA GLY A 172 7.27 -6.18 -20.43
C GLY A 172 6.90 -5.56 -19.08
N ILE A 173 7.79 -5.58 -18.09
CA ILE A 173 7.60 -4.90 -16.80
C ILE A 173 7.87 -3.41 -16.92
N ILE A 174 8.92 -3.02 -17.65
CA ILE A 174 9.20 -1.61 -17.95
C ILE A 174 7.99 -0.99 -18.66
N GLN A 175 7.45 -1.67 -19.68
CA GLN A 175 6.26 -1.20 -20.40
C GLN A 175 5.04 -1.01 -19.49
N VAL A 176 4.81 -1.92 -18.54
CA VAL A 176 3.70 -1.79 -17.57
C VAL A 176 3.85 -0.53 -16.71
N VAL A 177 5.07 -0.23 -16.27
CA VAL A 177 5.34 0.97 -15.48
C VAL A 177 5.21 2.24 -16.34
N GLU A 178 5.67 2.22 -17.59
CA GLU A 178 5.52 3.32 -18.54
C GLU A 178 4.05 3.61 -18.87
N ASP A 179 3.27 2.58 -19.17
CA ASP A 179 1.84 2.70 -19.47
C ASP A 179 1.08 3.28 -18.28
N LEU A 180 1.36 2.76 -17.07
CA LEU A 180 0.78 3.25 -15.83
C LEU A 180 1.16 4.72 -15.57
N LEU A 181 2.44 5.08 -15.77
CA LEU A 181 2.93 6.44 -15.61
C LEU A 181 2.26 7.40 -16.58
N MET A 182 2.23 7.06 -17.86
CA MET A 182 1.61 7.88 -18.91
C MET A 182 0.12 8.09 -18.64
N LYS A 183 -0.61 7.01 -18.35
CA LYS A 183 -2.02 7.08 -17.96
C LYS A 183 -2.25 8.03 -16.78
N SER A 184 -1.40 7.93 -15.75
CA SER A 184 -1.53 8.71 -14.53
C SER A 184 -1.21 10.20 -14.74
N ILE A 185 -0.15 10.50 -15.49
CA ILE A 185 0.21 11.86 -15.90
C ILE A 185 -0.94 12.50 -16.69
N THR A 186 -1.52 11.80 -17.66
CA THR A 186 -2.67 12.31 -18.43
C THR A 186 -3.87 12.58 -17.54
N LYS A 187 -4.22 11.63 -16.66
CA LYS A 187 -5.38 11.72 -15.76
C LYS A 187 -5.27 12.85 -14.73
N HIS A 188 -4.06 13.13 -14.25
CA HIS A 188 -3.80 14.09 -13.17
C HIS A 188 -3.07 15.36 -13.63
N LYS A 189 -3.06 15.63 -14.95
CA LYS A 189 -2.42 16.81 -15.54
C LYS A 189 -2.89 18.10 -14.85
N GLY A 190 -1.91 18.93 -14.46
CA GLY A 190 -2.16 20.22 -13.80
C GLY A 190 -2.47 20.15 -12.30
N LYS A 191 -2.66 18.94 -11.71
CA LYS A 191 -2.90 18.77 -10.26
C LYS A 191 -1.61 18.60 -9.46
N CYS A 192 -0.55 18.11 -10.11
CA CYS A 192 0.75 17.89 -9.49
C CYS A 192 1.75 18.95 -9.99
N THR A 193 1.83 20.09 -9.30
CA THR A 193 2.65 21.25 -9.69
C THR A 193 4.16 20.95 -9.69
N GLN A 194 4.61 19.99 -8.89
CA GLN A 194 6.01 19.53 -8.86
C GLN A 194 6.43 18.75 -10.12
N LEU A 195 5.47 18.37 -10.96
CA LEU A 195 5.70 17.58 -12.18
C LEU A 195 5.65 18.43 -13.47
N SER A 196 5.50 19.75 -13.35
CA SER A 196 5.37 20.73 -14.45
C SER A 196 6.44 20.54 -15.53
N ASN A 197 7.71 20.39 -15.15
CA ASN A 197 8.84 20.24 -16.08
C ASN A 197 8.80 18.93 -16.89
N TYR A 198 8.16 17.88 -16.36
CA TYR A 198 8.03 16.60 -17.05
C TYR A 198 6.89 16.61 -18.09
N TYR A 199 5.84 17.38 -17.84
CA TYR A 199 4.75 17.55 -18.82
C TYR A 199 5.22 18.24 -20.11
N VAL A 200 6.25 19.09 -20.03
CA VAL A 200 6.82 19.81 -21.18
C VAL A 200 7.62 18.85 -22.08
N ASN A 201 8.47 18.01 -21.50
CA ASN A 201 9.28 17.04 -22.25
C ASN A 201 8.44 15.97 -22.99
N LEU A 202 7.26 15.62 -22.46
CA LEU A 202 6.34 14.69 -23.15
C LEU A 202 5.57 15.34 -24.32
N SER A 203 5.39 16.66 -24.32
CA SER A 203 4.75 17.37 -25.44
C SER A 203 5.70 17.69 -26.59
N GLU A 204 7.02 17.64 -26.36
CA GLU A 204 8.05 17.96 -27.35
C GLU A 204 8.60 16.71 -28.06
N GLY A 205 8.28 15.50 -27.60
CA GLY A 205 8.57 14.25 -28.29
C GLY A 205 7.51 13.90 -29.34
N LYS A 206 7.58 14.56 -30.51
CA LYS A 206 6.98 14.09 -31.76
C LYS A 206 8.06 13.61 -32.71
#